data_AF-A0A2F0A1U3-F1
#
_entry.id   AF-A0A2F0A1U3-F1
#
_cell.length_a   1.000
_cell.length_b   1.000
_cell.length_c   1.000
_cell.angle_alpha   90.00
_cell.angle_beta   90.00
_cell.angle_gamma   90.00
#
_symmetry.space_group_name_H-M   'P 1'
#
loop_
_entity.id
_entity.type
_entity.pdbx_description
1 polymer ?
#
loop_
_entity_poly.entity_id
_entity_poly.type
_entity_poly.pdbx_seq_one_letter_code
_entity_poly.pdbx_strand_id
1 'polypeptide(L)'
;MRKNTPINFMRLLIVTIFSTILLCINLAANDGDAILASFEDEETLDGWSVSPDSTISSSVEQSSIGVTHGSHSLAITQDTNGWNQPARGSLNIDTKASIALEYAMTIGPEFFLLEYDVTFLIDKMPANPNWFQTHLAISDGGWVQPVEKLTNWTPADGDSIFRVSKPLSTWQVPQTGPYVFNFYVNYDANVVNESVTFYVDNIRLVRTGGIAETMLLDFEDETSQGWGFSDNSVFTEIEVTTDPEEVINGGGNASLKFTFSEGGWANGAVLNNYDNSAIDAGLTLRMDFKVIDSGINQVFMVLQEPDSGGWHQRDQWFGGNPLEGTLEVDYKRTGVDPINLIIGRATQVPLNPPGDVFVIVDNIRVLQVLPYDAPAVIPFEIIDINYTNDQMINLTWNSVEGAFYALDSSADLKNWEEVDDSILSEGKRTTFTNKAENADSLYYRVRELTGLP
;
A
#
# COMPACT_ATOMS: atom_id res chain seq x y z
N MET A 1 38.00 -14.02 53.57
CA MET A 1 37.64 -12.84 52.75
C MET A 1 36.92 -13.31 51.50
N ARG A 2 35.57 -13.25 51.49
CA ARG A 2 34.78 -13.45 50.26
C ARG A 2 34.74 -12.11 49.54
N LYS A 3 35.31 -12.03 48.33
CA LYS A 3 35.17 -10.87 47.44
C LYS A 3 33.77 -10.94 46.83
N ASN A 4 32.95 -9.94 47.16
CA ASN A 4 31.69 -9.68 46.46
C ASN A 4 32.03 -9.23 45.03
N THR A 5 31.64 -10.03 44.05
CA THR A 5 31.55 -9.58 42.65
C THR A 5 30.30 -8.69 42.55
N PRO A 6 30.40 -7.45 42.05
CA PRO A 6 29.22 -6.62 41.83
C PRO A 6 28.42 -7.25 40.70
N ILE A 7 27.21 -7.71 41.01
CA ILE A 7 26.21 -8.03 40.00
C ILE A 7 26.03 -6.76 39.18
N ASN A 8 26.21 -6.89 37.87
CA ASN A 8 26.22 -5.81 36.91
C ASN A 8 24.80 -5.21 36.82
N PHE A 9 24.47 -4.31 37.74
CA PHE A 9 23.15 -3.68 37.88
C PHE A 9 22.65 -3.09 36.57
N MET A 10 23.55 -2.62 35.69
CA MET A 10 23.19 -2.14 34.35
C MET A 10 22.63 -3.24 33.44
N ARG A 11 23.20 -4.45 33.44
CA ARG A 11 22.67 -5.57 32.65
C ARG A 11 21.35 -6.08 33.20
N LEU A 12 21.19 -6.11 34.52
CA LEU A 12 19.93 -6.49 35.14
C LEU A 12 18.83 -5.45 34.86
N LEU A 13 19.16 -4.16 34.89
CA LEU A 13 18.24 -3.07 34.56
C LEU A 13 17.82 -3.10 33.08
N ILE A 14 18.76 -3.30 32.14
CA ILE A 14 18.47 -3.40 30.70
C ILE A 14 17.58 -4.62 30.41
N VAL A 15 17.88 -5.79 30.98
CA VAL A 15 17.07 -7.01 30.78
C VAL A 15 15.69 -6.85 31.40
N THR A 16 15.58 -6.20 32.56
CA THR A 16 14.27 -5.97 33.21
C THR A 16 13.44 -4.96 32.42
N ILE A 17 14.01 -3.85 31.96
CA ILE A 17 13.30 -2.86 31.12
C ILE A 17 12.84 -3.50 29.81
N PHE A 18 13.70 -4.22 29.09
CA PHE A 18 13.29 -4.96 27.90
C PHE A 18 12.20 -5.98 28.20
N SER A 19 12.30 -6.74 29.29
CA SER A 19 11.29 -7.75 29.64
C SER A 19 9.96 -7.13 30.06
N THR A 20 9.95 -5.98 30.73
CA THR A 20 8.71 -5.30 31.15
C THR A 20 8.05 -4.59 29.97
N ILE A 21 8.84 -4.02 29.06
CA ILE A 21 8.36 -3.50 27.77
C ILE A 21 7.79 -4.64 26.93
N LEU A 22 8.50 -5.77 26.79
CA LEU A 22 8.01 -6.96 26.08
C LEU A 22 6.74 -7.56 26.70
N LEU A 23 6.58 -7.49 28.02
CA LEU A 23 5.41 -8.00 28.73
C LEU A 23 4.19 -7.08 28.57
N CYS A 24 4.38 -5.75 28.59
CA CYS A 24 3.32 -4.78 28.27
C CYS A 24 2.92 -4.82 26.79
N ILE A 25 3.90 -5.02 25.90
CA ILE A 25 3.69 -5.23 24.45
C ILE A 25 2.85 -6.50 24.20
N ASN A 26 3.15 -7.60 24.90
CA ASN A 26 2.37 -8.84 24.79
C ASN A 26 0.92 -8.71 25.30
N LEU A 27 0.63 -7.79 26.22
CA LEU A 27 -0.73 -7.58 26.73
C LEU A 27 -1.58 -6.62 25.88
N ALA A 28 -0.94 -5.74 25.10
CA ALA A 28 -1.66 -4.83 24.19
C ALA A 28 -1.84 -5.39 22.77
N ALA A 29 -0.97 -6.32 22.32
CA ALA A 29 -0.98 -6.84 20.96
C ALA A 29 -1.40 -8.32 20.81
N ASN A 30 -1.81 -8.99 21.90
CA ASN A 30 -2.34 -10.35 21.84
C ASN A 30 -3.84 -10.43 21.52
N ASP A 31 -4.59 -9.32 21.61
CA ASP A 31 -6.05 -9.31 21.41
C ASP A 31 -6.47 -8.90 19.98
N GLY A 32 -5.57 -8.95 19.00
CA GLY A 32 -5.87 -8.73 17.60
C GLY A 32 -5.91 -7.26 17.18
N ASP A 33 -6.49 -6.36 17.98
CA ASP A 33 -6.68 -4.95 17.60
C ASP A 33 -6.08 -3.98 18.64
N ALA A 34 -5.31 -2.99 18.18
CA ALA A 34 -4.79 -1.90 19.01
C ALA A 34 -5.37 -0.56 18.54
N ILE A 35 -6.24 0.04 19.35
CA ILE A 35 -6.77 1.39 19.11
C ILE A 35 -5.64 2.41 19.27
N LEU A 36 -5.41 3.21 18.22
CA LEU A 36 -4.46 4.32 18.20
C LEU A 36 -5.12 5.63 18.62
N ALA A 37 -6.35 5.87 18.16
CA ALA A 37 -7.20 6.98 18.59
C ALA A 37 -8.67 6.57 18.53
N SER A 38 -9.41 6.87 19.59
CA SER A 38 -10.85 6.58 19.71
C SER A 38 -11.67 7.79 20.10
N PHE A 39 -11.03 8.91 20.45
CA PHE A 39 -11.67 10.18 20.78
C PHE A 39 -12.65 10.09 21.95
N GLU A 40 -12.51 9.09 22.83
CA GLU A 40 -13.41 8.87 23.96
C GLU A 40 -13.04 9.66 25.22
N ASP A 41 -11.86 10.29 25.24
CA ASP A 41 -11.47 11.17 26.33
C ASP A 41 -12.17 12.53 26.20
N GLU A 42 -13.11 12.84 27.10
CA GLU A 42 -13.82 14.12 27.07
C GLU A 42 -12.92 15.32 27.43
N GLU A 43 -11.73 15.09 27.99
CA GLU A 43 -10.79 16.16 28.33
C GLU A 43 -9.81 16.47 27.19
N THR A 44 -9.61 15.56 26.24
CA THR A 44 -8.60 15.69 25.19
C THR A 44 -9.07 15.08 23.86
N LEU A 45 -8.56 15.58 22.73
CA LEU A 45 -8.84 14.98 21.42
C LEU A 45 -7.80 13.90 21.06
N ASP A 46 -7.36 13.06 22.01
CA ASP A 46 -6.30 12.05 21.79
C ASP A 46 -5.02 12.62 21.13
N GLY A 47 -4.67 13.87 21.46
CA GLY A 47 -3.51 14.57 20.88
C GLY A 47 -3.75 15.18 19.49
N TRP A 48 -5.00 15.21 19.02
CA TRP A 48 -5.41 15.88 17.78
C TRP A 48 -5.70 17.37 18.00
N SER A 49 -5.29 18.17 17.04
CA SER A 49 -5.51 19.62 17.00
C SER A 49 -5.62 20.11 15.55
N VAL A 50 -6.00 21.38 15.37
CA VAL A 50 -5.81 22.05 14.08
C VAL A 50 -4.32 22.02 13.74
N SER A 51 -3.98 21.70 12.49
CA SER A 51 -2.58 21.67 12.08
C SER A 51 -1.97 23.07 12.19
N PRO A 52 -0.76 23.23 12.78
CA PRO A 52 -0.07 24.51 12.80
C PRO A 52 0.30 24.99 11.39
N ASP A 53 0.37 24.06 10.43
CA ASP A 53 0.70 24.32 9.03
C ASP A 53 -0.56 24.54 8.16
N SER A 54 -1.74 24.57 8.78
CA SER A 54 -2.99 24.85 8.07
C SER A 54 -2.97 26.26 7.48
N THR A 55 -3.09 26.34 6.16
CA THR A 55 -3.16 27.61 5.42
C THR A 55 -4.59 28.13 5.27
N ILE A 56 -5.57 27.29 5.61
CA ILE A 56 -7.01 27.59 5.57
C ILE A 56 -7.57 27.52 6.99
N SER A 57 -8.51 28.41 7.31
CA SER A 57 -9.26 28.37 8.57
C SER A 57 -9.92 27.00 8.73
N SER A 58 -9.63 26.34 9.85
CA SER A 58 -10.06 24.97 10.14
C SER A 58 -10.34 24.81 11.63
N SER A 59 -11.20 23.87 11.98
CA SER A 59 -11.46 23.47 13.37
C SER A 59 -11.46 21.96 13.51
N VAL A 60 -11.08 21.50 14.70
CA VAL A 60 -11.23 20.11 15.12
C VAL A 60 -11.94 20.07 16.46
N GLU A 61 -12.91 19.18 16.60
CA GLU A 61 -13.70 19.03 17.82
C GLU A 61 -14.20 17.60 17.97
N GLN A 62 -14.56 17.23 19.19
CA GLN A 62 -15.19 15.96 19.49
C GLN A 62 -16.67 16.02 19.03
N SER A 63 -17.18 14.93 18.49
CA SER A 63 -18.54 14.86 17.95
C SER A 63 -19.22 13.54 18.30
N SER A 64 -20.55 13.57 18.46
CA SER A 64 -21.36 12.35 18.57
C SER A 64 -21.87 11.85 17.21
N ILE A 65 -21.45 12.49 16.12
CA ILE A 65 -21.82 12.16 14.74
C ILE A 65 -20.64 11.44 14.08
N GLY A 66 -20.90 10.41 13.27
CA GLY A 66 -19.83 9.64 12.62
C GLY A 66 -19.08 8.70 13.56
N VAL A 67 -19.69 8.36 14.71
CA VAL A 67 -19.17 7.41 15.69
C VAL A 67 -19.31 5.99 15.13
N THR A 68 -18.20 5.29 15.02
CA THR A 68 -18.11 3.87 14.64
C THR A 68 -17.52 3.01 15.75
N HIS A 69 -16.91 3.63 16.76
CA HIS A 69 -16.44 2.99 17.98
C HIS A 69 -16.73 3.89 19.18
N GLY A 70 -17.24 3.32 20.28
CA GLY A 70 -17.49 4.10 21.50
C GLY A 70 -18.67 5.08 21.38
N SER A 71 -18.48 6.31 21.82
CA SER A 71 -19.49 7.37 21.89
C SER A 71 -19.10 8.64 21.14
N HIS A 72 -17.85 8.77 20.72
CA HIS A 72 -17.31 10.00 20.17
C HIS A 72 -16.46 9.76 18.92
N SER A 73 -16.40 10.77 18.06
CA SER A 73 -15.56 10.84 16.87
C SER A 73 -14.84 12.19 16.84
N LEU A 74 -13.89 12.34 15.92
CA LEU A 74 -13.26 13.60 15.60
C LEU A 74 -13.97 14.27 14.42
N ALA A 75 -14.64 15.40 14.65
CA ALA A 75 -15.10 16.28 13.57
C ALA A 75 -13.96 17.18 13.11
N ILE A 76 -13.75 17.23 11.79
CA ILE A 76 -12.76 18.10 11.14
C ILE A 76 -13.51 18.99 10.16
N THR A 77 -13.38 20.31 10.35
CA THR A 77 -14.02 21.32 9.51
C THR A 77 -12.97 22.17 8.82
N GLN A 78 -13.12 22.38 7.51
CA GLN A 78 -12.32 23.31 6.71
C GLN A 78 -13.25 24.35 6.09
N ASP A 79 -12.97 25.63 6.31
CA ASP A 79 -13.92 26.71 6.00
C ASP A 79 -13.98 27.12 4.53
N THR A 80 -12.95 26.78 3.73
CA THR A 80 -12.89 27.15 2.31
C THR A 80 -12.27 26.04 1.47
N ASN A 81 -12.52 26.09 0.16
CA ASN A 81 -11.95 25.15 -0.79
C ASN A 81 -10.42 25.30 -0.91
N GLY A 82 -9.77 24.22 -1.33
CA GLY A 82 -8.32 24.18 -1.55
C GLY A 82 -7.64 22.98 -0.88
N TRP A 83 -6.49 22.61 -1.43
CA TRP A 83 -5.60 21.61 -0.84
C TRP A 83 -5.01 22.14 0.46
N ASN A 84 -5.33 21.51 1.59
CA ASN A 84 -4.88 21.96 2.90
C ASN A 84 -4.75 20.81 3.91
N GLN A 85 -4.17 21.11 5.07
CA GLN A 85 -3.98 20.19 6.20
C GLN A 85 -4.78 20.66 7.40
N PRO A 86 -6.11 20.43 7.45
CA PRO A 86 -6.95 21.01 8.49
C PRO A 86 -6.69 20.44 9.90
N ALA A 87 -6.20 19.20 10.00
CA ALA A 87 -6.03 18.51 11.28
C ALA A 87 -4.71 17.75 11.37
N ARG A 88 -4.16 17.70 12.60
CA ARG A 88 -2.92 17.00 12.94
C ARG A 88 -3.10 16.28 14.28
N GLY A 89 -2.82 14.99 14.28
CA GLY A 89 -2.68 14.14 15.47
C GLY A 89 -1.21 14.00 15.85
N SER A 90 -0.87 14.16 17.12
CA SER A 90 0.48 13.88 17.60
C SER A 90 0.42 12.79 18.66
N LEU A 91 0.95 11.61 18.32
CA LEU A 91 1.15 10.54 19.28
C LEU A 91 2.52 10.75 19.95
N ASN A 92 2.49 11.13 21.22
CA ASN A 92 3.71 11.25 22.00
C ASN A 92 4.40 9.89 22.15
N ILE A 93 5.74 9.93 22.24
CA ILE A 93 6.57 8.79 22.64
C ILE A 93 6.07 8.29 24.01
N ASP A 94 5.99 6.97 24.18
CA ASP A 94 5.50 6.28 25.38
C ASP A 94 3.97 6.21 25.57
N THR A 95 3.17 6.58 24.56
CA THR A 95 1.73 6.28 24.57
C THR A 95 1.49 4.82 24.20
N LYS A 96 0.36 4.23 24.64
CA LYS A 96 -0.03 2.86 24.22
C LYS A 96 -0.06 2.74 22.69
N ALA A 97 -0.53 3.80 22.02
CA ALA A 97 -0.60 3.87 20.57
C ALA A 97 0.80 3.90 19.90
N SER A 98 1.76 4.68 20.41
CA SER A 98 3.13 4.68 19.87
C SER A 98 3.83 3.33 20.09
N ILE A 99 3.61 2.69 21.24
CA ILE A 99 4.16 1.35 21.54
C ILE A 99 3.58 0.29 20.59
N ALA A 100 2.29 0.38 20.26
CA ALA A 100 1.65 -0.55 19.32
C ALA A 100 2.22 -0.42 17.90
N LEU A 101 2.45 0.81 17.43
CA LEU A 101 3.12 1.07 16.15
C LEU A 101 4.55 0.54 16.13
N GLU A 102 5.37 0.85 17.14
CA GLU A 102 6.75 0.34 17.25
C GLU A 102 6.80 -1.20 17.26
N TYR A 103 5.84 -1.83 17.96
CA TYR A 103 5.71 -3.27 17.94
C TYR A 103 5.37 -3.80 16.54
N ALA A 104 4.41 -3.19 15.85
CA ALA A 104 4.05 -3.59 14.49
C ALA A 104 5.24 -3.48 13.53
N MET A 105 5.99 -2.37 13.61
CA MET A 105 7.22 -2.18 12.82
C MET A 105 8.31 -3.21 13.16
N THR A 106 8.39 -3.65 14.42
CA THR A 106 9.40 -4.64 14.87
C THR A 106 9.06 -6.07 14.45
N ILE A 107 7.78 -6.45 14.50
CA ILE A 107 7.32 -7.80 14.13
C ILE A 107 7.29 -8.00 12.62
N GLY A 108 7.01 -6.93 11.88
CA GLY A 108 6.81 -6.95 10.44
C GLY A 108 5.52 -6.19 10.12
N PRO A 109 5.58 -4.99 9.50
CA PRO A 109 4.40 -4.19 9.19
C PRO A 109 3.43 -4.88 8.22
N GLU A 110 3.87 -5.88 7.45
CA GLU A 110 3.03 -6.74 6.59
C GLU A 110 2.02 -7.60 7.37
N PHE A 111 2.23 -7.78 8.69
CA PHE A 111 1.31 -8.50 9.57
C PHE A 111 0.27 -7.59 10.24
N PHE A 112 0.20 -6.33 9.83
CA PHE A 112 -0.72 -5.35 10.41
C PHE A 112 -1.44 -4.58 9.33
N LEU A 113 -2.71 -4.28 9.56
CA LEU A 113 -3.44 -3.25 8.85
C LEU A 113 -3.49 -2.00 9.71
N LEU A 114 -3.38 -0.83 9.09
CA LEU A 114 -3.86 0.41 9.66
C LEU A 114 -5.27 0.67 9.11
N GLU A 115 -6.23 0.75 10.03
CA GLU A 115 -7.62 1.03 9.71
C GLU A 115 -8.09 2.31 10.38
N TYR A 116 -9.03 2.99 9.73
CA TYR A 116 -9.82 4.06 10.33
C TYR A 116 -11.12 4.27 9.55
N ASP A 117 -12.12 4.85 10.20
CA ASP A 117 -13.41 5.13 9.60
C ASP A 117 -13.54 6.62 9.31
N VAL A 118 -14.09 6.95 8.14
CA VAL A 118 -14.42 8.32 7.71
C VAL A 118 -15.89 8.41 7.39
N THR A 119 -16.59 9.33 8.03
CA THR A 119 -18.00 9.61 7.76
C THR A 119 -18.15 10.92 7.01
N PHE A 120 -18.94 10.88 5.94
CA PHE A 120 -19.39 12.03 5.18
C PHE A 120 -20.90 12.16 5.26
N LEU A 121 -21.36 13.39 5.45
CA LEU A 121 -22.78 13.73 5.41
C LEU A 121 -23.02 14.73 4.29
N ILE A 122 -24.01 14.46 3.45
CA ILE A 122 -24.28 15.26 2.26
C ILE A 122 -24.65 16.71 2.61
N ASP A 123 -25.27 16.93 3.76
CA ASP A 123 -25.64 18.26 4.26
C ASP A 123 -24.46 19.03 4.89
N LYS A 124 -23.32 18.36 5.08
CA LYS A 124 -22.05 18.94 5.55
C LYS A 124 -21.03 19.10 4.43
N MET A 125 -21.43 18.82 3.19
CA MET A 125 -20.63 18.94 1.99
C MET A 125 -21.05 20.18 1.19
N PRO A 126 -20.14 20.74 0.36
CA PRO A 126 -20.48 21.85 -0.52
C PRO A 126 -21.66 21.50 -1.46
N ALA A 127 -22.33 22.52 -1.99
CA ALA A 127 -23.33 22.32 -3.04
C ALA A 127 -22.65 21.96 -4.38
N ASN A 128 -22.63 20.66 -4.71
CA ASN A 128 -22.08 20.06 -5.95
C ASN A 128 -20.53 20.02 -6.06
N PRO A 129 -19.79 19.44 -5.09
CA PRO A 129 -18.40 19.08 -5.35
C PRO A 129 -18.35 18.02 -6.45
N ASN A 130 -17.45 18.19 -7.42
CA ASN A 130 -17.17 17.11 -8.39
C ASN A 130 -16.57 15.89 -7.69
N TRP A 131 -15.80 16.13 -6.64
CA TRP A 131 -15.20 15.12 -5.77
C TRP A 131 -14.71 15.76 -4.47
N PHE A 132 -14.66 14.97 -3.41
CA PHE A 132 -14.07 15.29 -2.11
C PHE A 132 -13.07 14.20 -1.71
N GLN A 133 -11.91 14.58 -1.18
CA GLN A 133 -10.80 13.68 -0.87
C GLN A 133 -10.23 13.92 0.52
N THR A 134 -9.94 12.82 1.23
CA THR A 134 -9.13 12.84 2.45
C THR A 134 -7.90 11.97 2.27
N HIS A 135 -6.82 12.40 2.91
CA HIS A 135 -5.58 11.65 3.01
C HIS A 135 -5.10 11.66 4.45
N LEU A 136 -4.49 10.57 4.88
CA LEU A 136 -3.81 10.43 6.15
C LEU A 136 -2.33 10.17 5.86
N ALA A 137 -1.45 10.93 6.49
CA ALA A 137 -0.01 10.70 6.45
C ALA A 137 0.52 10.46 7.85
N ILE A 138 1.57 9.65 7.97
CA ILE A 138 2.31 9.42 9.21
C ILE A 138 3.74 9.89 9.00
N SER A 139 4.29 10.67 9.92
CA SER A 139 5.66 11.16 9.86
C SER A 139 6.33 11.16 11.22
N ASP A 140 7.65 11.41 11.23
CA ASP A 140 8.46 11.66 12.43
C ASP A 140 8.44 13.15 12.86
N GLY A 141 7.54 13.96 12.26
CA GLY A 141 7.46 15.40 12.47
C GLY A 141 7.97 16.26 11.30
N GLY A 142 8.49 15.66 10.24
CA GLY A 142 8.77 16.33 8.96
C GLY A 142 7.55 16.45 8.02
N TRP A 143 7.71 17.25 6.94
CA TRP A 143 6.73 17.26 5.84
C TRP A 143 6.80 15.93 5.11
N VAL A 144 5.66 15.25 5.02
CA VAL A 144 5.48 14.02 4.26
C VAL A 144 4.37 14.29 3.26
N GLN A 145 4.60 14.00 1.98
CA GLN A 145 3.46 13.97 1.06
C GLN A 145 2.54 12.85 1.51
N PRO A 146 1.22 13.08 1.58
CA PRO A 146 0.30 11.97 1.74
C PRO A 146 0.56 11.00 0.59
N VAL A 147 1.06 9.82 0.94
CA VAL A 147 1.49 8.81 -0.03
C VAL A 147 0.29 8.24 -0.76
N GLU A 148 -0.88 8.25 -0.11
CA GLU A 148 -2.09 7.61 -0.63
C GLU A 148 -3.33 8.47 -0.44
N LYS A 149 -4.28 8.28 -1.35
CA LYS A 149 -5.59 8.91 -1.39
C LYS A 149 -6.62 7.93 -0.86
N LEU A 150 -7.10 8.17 0.35
CA LEU A 150 -7.70 7.09 1.13
C LEU A 150 -9.23 7.05 1.02
N THR A 151 -9.89 8.16 0.62
CA THR A 151 -11.33 8.16 0.32
C THR A 151 -11.70 9.20 -0.73
N ASN A 152 -12.41 8.81 -1.80
CA ASN A 152 -13.19 9.73 -2.65
C ASN A 152 -14.66 9.69 -2.22
N TRP A 153 -15.28 10.85 -2.10
CA TRP A 153 -16.72 10.97 -1.97
C TRP A 153 -17.29 11.88 -3.05
N THR A 154 -18.47 11.54 -3.54
CA THR A 154 -19.25 12.34 -4.49
C THR A 154 -20.68 12.51 -3.97
N PRO A 155 -21.41 13.55 -4.41
CA PRO A 155 -22.81 13.73 -4.03
C PRO A 155 -23.71 12.53 -4.36
N ALA A 156 -23.33 11.67 -5.30
CA ALA A 156 -24.07 10.46 -5.64
C ALA A 156 -24.03 9.40 -4.53
N ASP A 157 -23.00 9.43 -3.68
CA ASP A 157 -22.81 8.47 -2.59
C ASP A 157 -23.74 8.74 -1.40
N GLY A 158 -24.30 9.95 -1.28
CA GLY A 158 -25.15 10.33 -0.16
C GLY A 158 -24.41 10.34 1.18
N ASP A 159 -25.13 10.20 2.29
CA ASP A 159 -24.51 9.99 3.60
C ASP A 159 -23.81 8.62 3.62
N SER A 160 -22.52 8.62 3.94
CA SER A 160 -21.65 7.45 3.76
C SER A 160 -20.62 7.33 4.88
N ILE A 161 -20.30 6.08 5.23
CA ILE A 161 -19.17 5.74 6.10
C ILE A 161 -18.23 4.87 5.28
N PHE A 162 -17.00 5.32 5.14
CA PHE A 162 -15.93 4.57 4.48
C PHE A 162 -14.96 4.06 5.54
N ARG A 163 -14.71 2.75 5.53
CA ARG A 163 -13.57 2.18 6.24
C ARG A 163 -12.37 2.17 5.32
N VAL A 164 -11.30 2.81 5.74
CA VAL A 164 -9.98 2.67 5.14
C VAL A 164 -9.29 1.53 5.87
N SER A 165 -8.69 0.61 5.11
CA SER A 165 -8.02 -0.57 5.67
C SER A 165 -6.86 -0.96 4.77
N LYS A 166 -5.64 -0.60 5.17
CA LYS A 166 -4.45 -0.81 4.35
C LYS A 166 -3.34 -1.52 5.11
N PRO A 167 -2.58 -2.43 4.47
CA PRO A 167 -1.35 -3.00 5.04
C PRO A 167 -0.43 -1.92 5.59
N LEU A 168 0.02 -2.02 6.84
CA LEU A 168 0.94 -1.04 7.42
C LEU A 168 2.26 -0.93 6.62
N SER A 169 2.63 -1.99 5.91
CA SER A 169 3.80 -2.02 5.03
C SER A 169 3.70 -1.10 3.80
N THR A 170 2.50 -0.66 3.40
CA THR A 170 2.35 0.33 2.31
C THR A 170 2.52 1.76 2.80
N TRP A 171 2.46 1.97 4.11
CA TRP A 171 2.60 3.28 4.72
C TRP A 171 4.07 3.63 4.90
N GLN A 172 4.43 4.89 4.64
CA GLN A 172 5.73 5.42 5.02
C GLN A 172 5.76 5.73 6.53
N VAL A 173 5.86 4.69 7.36
CA VAL A 173 5.93 4.82 8.82
C VAL A 173 7.40 4.80 9.28
N PRO A 174 7.84 5.79 10.08
CA PRO A 174 9.15 5.74 10.72
C PRO A 174 9.32 4.48 11.57
N GLN A 175 10.53 3.92 11.59
CA GLN A 175 10.82 2.72 12.41
C GLN A 175 10.66 2.95 13.91
N THR A 176 10.83 4.19 14.38
CA THR A 176 10.72 4.58 15.79
C THR A 176 9.99 5.91 15.91
N GLY A 177 9.27 6.12 17.01
CA GLY A 177 8.57 7.38 17.29
C GLY A 177 9.51 8.58 17.54
N PRO A 178 8.97 9.80 17.69
CA PRO A 178 7.54 10.14 17.80
C PRO A 178 6.77 9.99 16.47
N TYR A 179 5.47 9.69 16.55
CA TYR A 179 4.61 9.57 15.38
C TYR A 179 3.66 10.75 15.28
N VAL A 180 3.64 11.39 14.12
CA VAL A 180 2.74 12.50 13.80
C VAL A 180 1.82 12.07 12.68
N PHE A 181 0.52 12.11 12.94
CA PHE A 181 -0.54 11.87 11.98
C PHE A 181 -1.02 13.20 11.42
N ASN A 182 -1.14 13.31 10.09
CA ASN A 182 -1.64 14.53 9.45
C ASN A 182 -2.79 14.15 8.50
N PHE A 183 -3.96 14.77 8.71
CA PHE A 183 -5.05 14.69 7.73
C PHE A 183 -4.91 15.83 6.73
N TYR A 184 -4.89 15.47 5.45
CA TYR A 184 -4.95 16.38 4.32
C TYR A 184 -6.33 16.26 3.69
N VAL A 185 -6.85 17.40 3.26
CA VAL A 185 -8.16 17.48 2.62
C VAL A 185 -8.02 18.26 1.33
N ASN A 186 -8.70 17.77 0.30
CA ASN A 186 -8.86 18.51 -0.94
C ASN A 186 -10.20 18.21 -1.58
N TYR A 187 -10.77 19.22 -2.21
CA TYR A 187 -12.00 19.07 -2.97
C TYR A 187 -12.10 20.13 -4.06
N ASP A 188 -12.67 19.73 -5.19
CA ASP A 188 -13.00 20.62 -6.30
C ASP A 188 -14.38 21.26 -6.04
N ALA A 189 -14.38 22.46 -5.47
CA ALA A 189 -15.58 23.29 -5.37
C ALA A 189 -15.54 24.36 -6.45
N ASN A 190 -16.27 24.14 -7.54
CA ASN A 190 -16.18 24.93 -8.76
C ASN A 190 -16.64 26.40 -8.65
N VAL A 191 -17.20 26.89 -7.54
CA VAL A 191 -17.65 28.29 -7.53
C VAL A 191 -17.85 28.98 -6.17
N VAL A 192 -17.89 28.26 -5.04
CA VAL A 192 -18.24 28.87 -3.74
C VAL A 192 -17.36 28.34 -2.61
N ASN A 193 -16.81 29.25 -1.81
CA ASN A 193 -16.13 28.92 -0.55
C ASN A 193 -17.18 28.49 0.46
N GLU A 194 -17.42 27.19 0.54
CA GLU A 194 -18.31 26.58 1.53
C GLU A 194 -17.48 25.73 2.49
N SER A 195 -17.83 25.82 3.77
CA SER A 195 -17.21 25.03 4.82
C SER A 195 -17.65 23.58 4.68
N VAL A 196 -16.71 22.66 4.85
CA VAL A 196 -16.93 21.21 4.77
C VAL A 196 -16.59 20.57 6.10
N THR A 197 -17.43 19.64 6.56
CA THR A 197 -17.16 18.84 7.76
C THR A 197 -17.24 17.36 7.46
N PHE A 198 -16.22 16.63 7.87
CA PHE A 198 -16.18 15.17 7.86
C PHE A 198 -15.75 14.67 9.23
N TYR A 199 -16.04 13.41 9.51
CA TYR A 199 -15.79 12.82 10.81
C TYR A 199 -14.84 11.64 10.67
N VAL A 200 -13.91 11.51 11.60
CA VAL A 200 -12.95 10.40 11.67
C VAL A 200 -13.13 9.69 13.00
N ASP A 201 -13.13 8.37 12.96
CA ASP A 201 -13.21 7.55 14.17
C ASP A 201 -12.42 6.24 14.02
N ASN A 202 -12.18 5.55 15.13
CA ASN A 202 -11.70 4.17 15.18
C ASN A 202 -10.36 3.96 14.45
N ILE A 203 -9.39 4.87 14.68
CA ILE A 203 -8.04 4.70 14.14
C ILE A 203 -7.35 3.58 14.90
N ARG A 204 -7.00 2.50 14.22
CA ARG A 204 -6.53 1.26 14.86
C ARG A 204 -5.55 0.47 14.02
N LEU A 205 -4.68 -0.27 14.69
CA LEU A 205 -3.91 -1.35 14.10
C LEU A 205 -4.66 -2.66 14.29
N VAL A 206 -4.81 -3.43 13.22
CA VAL A 206 -5.38 -4.78 13.24
C VAL A 206 -4.27 -5.76 12.89
N ARG A 207 -4.00 -6.71 13.78
CA ARG A 207 -3.02 -7.78 13.56
C ARG A 207 -3.64 -8.87 12.69
N THR A 208 -2.88 -9.31 11.70
CA THR A 208 -3.31 -10.29 10.70
C THR A 208 -2.38 -11.50 10.71
N GLY A 209 -2.75 -12.55 9.96
CA GLY A 209 -1.87 -13.68 9.67
C GLY A 209 -0.83 -13.37 8.58
N GLY A 210 -0.76 -12.11 8.14
CA GLY A 210 -0.01 -11.65 6.98
C GLY A 210 -0.92 -11.38 5.80
N ILE A 211 -0.28 -11.12 4.66
CA ILE A 211 -0.93 -10.87 3.38
C ILE A 211 -0.50 -11.98 2.43
N ALA A 212 -1.47 -12.72 1.91
CA ALA A 212 -1.25 -13.60 0.79
C ALA A 212 -1.42 -12.81 -0.51
N GLU A 213 -0.41 -12.83 -1.36
CA GLU A 213 -0.51 -12.26 -2.71
C GLU A 213 -0.80 -13.38 -3.71
N THR A 214 -1.80 -13.19 -4.56
CA THR A 214 -2.07 -14.09 -5.68
C THR A 214 -1.86 -13.34 -6.98
N MET A 215 -0.86 -13.77 -7.75
CA MET A 215 -0.60 -13.20 -9.06
C MET A 215 -1.78 -13.49 -10.00
N LEU A 216 -2.22 -12.48 -10.73
CA LEU A 216 -3.31 -12.57 -11.69
C LEU A 216 -2.80 -12.38 -13.11
N LEU A 217 -1.97 -11.36 -13.32
CA LEU A 217 -1.44 -10.98 -14.62
C LEU A 217 0.02 -10.55 -14.45
N ASP A 218 0.90 -11.24 -15.18
CA ASP A 218 2.35 -11.11 -15.16
C ASP A 218 2.93 -10.92 -16.56
N PHE A 219 2.13 -11.06 -17.62
CA PHE A 219 2.52 -10.85 -19.03
C PHE A 219 3.70 -11.69 -19.55
N GLU A 220 4.17 -12.67 -18.78
CA GLU A 220 5.32 -13.52 -19.10
C GLU A 220 5.06 -14.47 -20.29
N ASP A 221 3.80 -14.61 -20.73
CA ASP A 221 3.42 -15.31 -21.95
C ASP A 221 3.49 -14.45 -23.23
N GLU A 222 4.02 -13.22 -23.10
CA GLU A 222 4.13 -12.20 -24.15
C GLU A 222 2.76 -11.80 -24.75
N THR A 223 1.66 -12.03 -24.04
CA THR A 223 0.32 -11.58 -24.42
C THR A 223 -0.17 -10.44 -23.55
N SER A 224 -1.10 -9.63 -24.06
CA SER A 224 -1.74 -8.59 -23.26
C SER A 224 -2.72 -9.12 -22.21
N GLN A 225 -2.89 -10.44 -22.11
CA GLN A 225 -3.78 -11.13 -21.15
C GLN A 225 -5.19 -10.50 -21.04
N GLY A 226 -5.73 -10.03 -22.17
CA GLY A 226 -7.08 -9.47 -22.27
C GLY A 226 -7.19 -7.95 -22.15
N TRP A 227 -6.09 -7.24 -21.88
CA TRP A 227 -6.08 -5.78 -21.90
C TRP A 227 -6.36 -5.25 -23.30
N GLY A 228 -7.26 -4.26 -23.37
CA GLY A 228 -7.64 -3.58 -24.61
C GLY A 228 -7.88 -2.09 -24.38
N PHE A 229 -8.26 -1.38 -25.44
CA PHE A 229 -8.57 0.04 -25.37
C PHE A 229 -9.98 0.27 -24.82
N SER A 230 -10.14 1.29 -23.97
CA SER A 230 -11.47 1.80 -23.60
C SER A 230 -12.12 2.58 -24.76
N ASP A 231 -13.45 2.64 -24.81
CA ASP A 231 -14.19 3.32 -25.90
C ASP A 231 -13.90 4.83 -26.03
N ASN A 232 -13.33 5.45 -24.98
CA ASN A 232 -12.92 6.87 -24.94
C ASN A 232 -11.39 7.04 -24.87
N SER A 233 -10.65 6.03 -25.31
CA SER A 233 -9.20 5.99 -25.28
C SER A 233 -8.56 6.94 -26.30
N VAL A 234 -7.61 7.78 -25.84
CA VAL A 234 -6.66 8.55 -26.68
C VAL A 234 -5.35 7.78 -26.91
N PHE A 235 -5.39 6.45 -26.81
CA PHE A 235 -4.19 5.62 -26.78
C PHE A 235 -3.82 5.25 -28.20
N THR A 236 -2.52 5.19 -28.43
CA THR A 236 -1.98 4.85 -29.74
C THR A 236 -1.59 3.38 -29.81
N GLU A 237 -1.20 2.77 -28.68
CA GLU A 237 -0.70 1.39 -28.66
C GLU A 237 -0.79 0.72 -27.26
N ILE A 238 -1.03 -0.59 -27.27
CA ILE A 238 -0.85 -1.51 -26.13
C ILE A 238 0.06 -2.62 -26.65
N GLU A 239 1.22 -2.81 -26.02
CA GLU A 239 2.19 -3.85 -26.38
C GLU A 239 2.77 -4.51 -25.13
N VAL A 240 3.25 -5.74 -25.26
CA VAL A 240 4.08 -6.35 -24.21
C VAL A 240 5.53 -6.05 -24.56
N THR A 241 6.27 -5.45 -23.63
CA THR A 241 7.69 -5.15 -23.79
C THR A 241 8.52 -6.17 -23.04
N THR A 242 9.63 -6.58 -23.65
CA THR A 242 10.68 -7.42 -23.04
C THR A 242 12.02 -6.66 -22.96
N ASP A 243 12.00 -5.34 -23.22
CA ASP A 243 13.19 -4.50 -23.05
C ASP A 243 13.51 -4.41 -21.55
N PRO A 244 14.71 -4.83 -21.10
CA PRO A 244 15.09 -4.78 -19.69
C PRO A 244 15.11 -3.36 -19.08
N GLU A 245 15.16 -2.31 -19.90
CA GLU A 245 15.03 -0.94 -19.40
C GLU A 245 13.56 -0.52 -19.21
N GLU A 246 12.62 -1.25 -19.80
CA GLU A 246 11.18 -1.00 -19.71
C GLU A 246 10.48 -1.96 -18.76
N VAL A 247 10.95 -3.21 -18.64
CA VAL A 247 10.39 -4.21 -17.71
C VAL A 247 10.50 -3.76 -16.25
N ILE A 248 9.48 -4.07 -15.45
CA ILE A 248 9.46 -3.77 -14.02
C ILE A 248 10.32 -4.80 -13.27
N ASN A 249 11.24 -4.30 -12.43
CA ASN A 249 12.13 -5.17 -11.66
C ASN A 249 11.33 -6.08 -10.72
N GLY A 250 11.58 -7.39 -10.81
CA GLY A 250 10.93 -8.40 -9.99
C GLY A 250 9.64 -8.99 -10.58
N GLY A 251 9.16 -8.49 -11.73
CA GLY A 251 8.00 -9.07 -12.45
C GLY A 251 8.33 -10.24 -13.37
N GLY A 252 9.56 -10.29 -13.87
CA GLY A 252 9.99 -11.33 -14.79
C GLY A 252 10.74 -10.72 -15.97
N ASN A 253 10.44 -11.19 -17.19
CA ASN A 253 11.08 -10.77 -18.43
C ASN A 253 10.15 -9.95 -19.33
N ALA A 254 8.88 -9.79 -18.97
CA ALA A 254 7.89 -9.09 -19.77
C ALA A 254 7.03 -8.17 -18.91
N SER A 255 6.61 -7.03 -19.46
CA SER A 255 5.64 -6.14 -18.82
C SER A 255 4.71 -5.53 -19.86
N LEU A 256 3.51 -5.08 -19.45
CA LEU A 256 2.55 -4.47 -20.37
C LEU A 256 2.82 -2.97 -20.49
N LYS A 257 3.03 -2.49 -21.71
CA LYS A 257 3.35 -1.10 -22.03
C LYS A 257 2.19 -0.42 -22.75
N PHE A 258 1.90 0.79 -22.29
CA PHE A 258 0.90 1.67 -22.87
C PHE A 258 1.58 2.89 -23.48
N THR A 259 1.23 3.19 -24.73
CA THR A 259 1.68 4.40 -25.43
C THR A 259 0.55 5.42 -25.50
N PHE A 260 0.87 6.66 -25.11
CA PHE A 260 -0.10 7.74 -24.99
C PHE A 260 0.31 8.93 -25.87
N SER A 261 -0.63 9.46 -26.68
CA SER A 261 -0.43 10.74 -27.35
C SER A 261 -0.49 11.90 -26.35
N GLU A 262 0.40 12.87 -26.45
CA GLU A 262 0.48 14.04 -25.57
C GLU A 262 -0.87 14.77 -25.33
N GLY A 263 -1.11 15.22 -24.08
CA GLY A 263 -2.19 16.16 -23.73
C GLY A 263 -3.39 15.54 -22.99
N GLY A 264 -3.95 16.30 -22.05
CA GLY A 264 -5.26 16.04 -21.44
C GLY A 264 -5.36 14.88 -20.44
N TRP A 265 -6.60 14.64 -20.00
CA TRP A 265 -7.02 13.45 -19.28
C TRP A 265 -7.25 12.31 -20.26
N ALA A 266 -6.68 11.15 -19.98
CA ALA A 266 -6.74 9.98 -20.84
C ALA A 266 -7.13 8.75 -20.02
N ASN A 267 -8.35 8.23 -20.26
CA ASN A 267 -8.75 6.90 -19.80
C ASN A 267 -8.21 5.88 -20.77
N GLY A 268 -7.60 4.82 -20.27
CA GLY A 268 -6.64 4.10 -21.08
C GLY A 268 -6.90 2.72 -21.50
N ALA A 269 -6.15 1.86 -20.85
CA ALA A 269 -6.34 0.46 -21.02
C ALA A 269 -7.49 0.06 -20.11
N VAL A 270 -8.34 -0.81 -20.63
CA VAL A 270 -9.40 -1.43 -19.87
C VAL A 270 -9.22 -2.93 -19.95
N LEU A 271 -9.35 -3.57 -18.80
CA LEU A 271 -9.58 -4.99 -18.71
C LEU A 271 -11.08 -5.19 -18.44
N ASN A 272 -11.81 -5.57 -19.49
CA ASN A 272 -13.26 -5.75 -19.42
C ASN A 272 -13.62 -7.10 -18.82
N ASN A 273 -14.67 -7.14 -18.00
CA ASN A 273 -15.21 -8.37 -17.41
C ASN A 273 -14.13 -9.24 -16.75
N TYR A 274 -13.26 -8.60 -15.97
CA TYR A 274 -12.30 -9.29 -15.13
C TYR A 274 -13.02 -10.28 -14.20
N ASP A 275 -12.40 -11.41 -13.86
CA ASP A 275 -12.97 -12.36 -12.88
C ASP A 275 -13.05 -11.67 -11.52
N ASN A 276 -14.24 -11.13 -11.25
CA ASN A 276 -14.52 -10.34 -10.07
C ASN A 276 -14.52 -11.16 -8.78
N SER A 277 -14.30 -12.48 -8.80
CA SER A 277 -14.38 -13.29 -7.57
C SER A 277 -13.47 -12.79 -6.44
N ALA A 278 -12.30 -12.24 -6.77
CA ALA A 278 -11.42 -11.59 -5.80
C ALA A 278 -11.97 -10.25 -5.26
N ILE A 279 -12.53 -9.43 -6.15
CA ILE A 279 -13.12 -8.14 -5.80
C ILE A 279 -14.42 -8.33 -5.01
N ASP A 280 -15.25 -9.30 -5.39
CA ASP A 280 -16.50 -9.69 -4.72
C ASP A 280 -16.22 -10.25 -3.32
N ALA A 281 -15.05 -10.86 -3.11
CA ALA A 281 -14.57 -11.27 -1.80
C ALA A 281 -14.06 -10.10 -0.93
N GLY A 282 -14.04 -8.87 -1.47
CA GLY A 282 -13.58 -7.67 -0.78
C GLY A 282 -12.06 -7.59 -0.62
N LEU A 283 -11.31 -8.18 -1.56
CA LEU A 283 -9.85 -8.19 -1.56
C LEU A 283 -9.30 -6.95 -2.29
N THR A 284 -8.07 -6.56 -1.97
CA THR A 284 -7.37 -5.43 -2.60
C THR A 284 -6.71 -5.90 -3.89
N LEU A 285 -6.84 -5.13 -4.97
CA LEU A 285 -6.01 -5.30 -6.16
C LEU A 285 -4.80 -4.38 -6.08
N ARG A 286 -3.61 -4.92 -6.36
CA ARG A 286 -2.34 -4.20 -6.46
C ARG A 286 -1.74 -4.38 -7.85
N MET A 287 -1.11 -3.33 -8.35
CA MET A 287 -0.39 -3.31 -9.62
C MET A 287 0.91 -2.53 -9.45
N ASP A 288 1.99 -3.02 -10.04
CA ASP A 288 3.25 -2.26 -10.12
C ASP A 288 3.22 -1.43 -11.40
N PHE A 289 3.78 -0.22 -11.36
CA PHE A 289 3.89 0.64 -12.53
C PHE A 289 5.27 1.29 -12.64
N LYS A 290 5.60 1.68 -13.86
CA LYS A 290 6.80 2.46 -14.20
C LYS A 290 6.49 3.46 -15.29
N VAL A 291 7.05 4.65 -15.17
CA VAL A 291 6.90 5.77 -16.08
C VAL A 291 8.26 6.04 -16.73
N ILE A 292 8.32 5.97 -18.07
CA ILE A 292 9.58 6.20 -18.80
C ILE A 292 9.84 7.70 -19.01
N ASP A 293 8.79 8.51 -19.15
CA ASP A 293 8.94 9.96 -19.40
C ASP A 293 8.34 10.82 -18.28
N SER A 294 9.16 11.77 -17.81
CA SER A 294 8.84 12.79 -16.81
C SER A 294 7.64 13.70 -17.13
N GLY A 295 7.09 13.66 -18.35
CA GLY A 295 5.90 14.41 -18.73
C GLY A 295 4.59 13.95 -18.06
N ILE A 296 4.55 12.74 -17.50
CA ILE A 296 3.37 12.28 -16.76
C ILE A 296 3.33 12.89 -15.37
N ASN A 297 2.23 13.61 -15.11
CA ASN A 297 1.94 14.15 -13.79
C ASN A 297 0.96 13.29 -12.99
N GLN A 298 0.41 12.24 -13.60
CA GLN A 298 -0.49 11.32 -12.92
C GLN A 298 -0.61 9.97 -13.63
N VAL A 299 -0.50 8.87 -12.89
CA VAL A 299 -0.95 7.52 -13.28
C VAL A 299 -2.05 7.11 -12.31
N PHE A 300 -3.10 6.46 -12.79
CA PHE A 300 -4.16 5.99 -11.89
C PHE A 300 -4.70 4.62 -12.27
N MET A 301 -5.13 3.90 -11.24
CA MET A 301 -5.86 2.65 -11.29
C MET A 301 -7.26 2.91 -10.75
N VAL A 302 -8.29 2.45 -11.44
CA VAL A 302 -9.68 2.69 -11.03
C VAL A 302 -10.59 1.56 -11.47
N LEU A 303 -11.62 1.31 -10.67
CA LEU A 303 -12.68 0.35 -10.96
C LEU A 303 -13.89 1.10 -11.52
N GLN A 304 -14.42 0.66 -12.66
CA GLN A 304 -15.59 1.26 -13.28
C GLN A 304 -16.72 0.24 -13.42
N GLU A 305 -17.93 0.65 -13.01
CA GLU A 305 -19.14 -0.12 -13.28
C GLU A 305 -19.49 -0.06 -14.79
N PRO A 306 -19.64 -1.20 -15.49
CA PRO A 306 -19.86 -1.25 -16.93
C PRO A 306 -21.14 -0.53 -17.38
N ASP A 307 -22.22 -0.66 -16.61
CA ASP A 307 -23.55 -0.20 -17.01
C ASP A 307 -23.86 1.24 -16.58
N SER A 308 -23.37 1.66 -15.41
CA SER A 308 -23.61 3.00 -14.87
C SER A 308 -22.53 4.00 -15.30
N GLY A 309 -21.35 3.51 -15.71
CA GLY A 309 -20.16 4.32 -15.92
C GLY A 309 -19.60 4.94 -14.64
N GLY A 310 -20.14 4.54 -13.48
CA GLY A 310 -19.73 5.00 -12.16
C GLY A 310 -18.26 4.64 -11.90
N TRP A 311 -17.48 5.65 -11.52
CA TRP A 311 -16.07 5.48 -11.15
C TRP A 311 -15.99 5.20 -9.65
N HIS A 312 -15.52 4.02 -9.29
CA HIS A 312 -15.35 3.61 -7.90
C HIS A 312 -13.87 3.48 -7.59
N GLN A 313 -13.51 3.85 -6.35
CA GLN A 313 -12.20 3.66 -5.71
C GLN A 313 -10.97 3.71 -6.61
N ARG A 314 -10.20 4.78 -6.43
CA ARG A 314 -9.17 5.20 -7.37
C ARG A 314 -7.93 5.51 -6.57
N ASP A 315 -6.88 4.77 -6.85
CA ASP A 315 -5.54 5.14 -6.42
C ASP A 315 -4.77 5.76 -7.57
N GLN A 316 -3.94 6.75 -7.22
CA GLN A 316 -3.26 7.58 -8.19
C GLN A 316 -1.88 7.96 -7.69
N TRP A 317 -0.90 7.72 -8.53
CA TRP A 317 0.41 8.33 -8.41
C TRP A 317 0.36 9.72 -9.02
N PHE A 318 0.92 10.72 -8.34
CA PHE A 318 1.11 12.07 -8.86
C PHE A 318 2.59 12.29 -9.17
N GLY A 319 2.86 12.92 -10.31
CA GLY A 319 4.18 13.07 -10.91
C GLY A 319 5.25 13.51 -9.94
N GLY A 320 6.42 12.88 -10.03
CA GLY A 320 7.55 13.11 -9.13
C GLY A 320 8.56 11.99 -9.22
N ASN A 321 9.49 11.94 -8.26
CA ASN A 321 10.30 10.74 -8.03
C ASN A 321 9.74 9.99 -6.80
N PRO A 322 9.69 8.65 -6.83
CA PRO A 322 10.15 7.77 -7.89
C PRO A 322 9.19 7.70 -9.10
N LEU A 323 9.74 7.42 -10.28
CA LEU A 323 9.01 7.18 -11.54
C LEU A 323 8.44 5.75 -11.62
N GLU A 324 8.53 5.00 -10.52
CA GLU A 324 8.05 3.64 -10.38
C GLU A 324 7.38 3.50 -9.01
N GLY A 325 6.42 2.59 -8.89
CA GLY A 325 5.71 2.38 -7.64
C GLY A 325 4.59 1.37 -7.79
N THR A 326 3.69 1.37 -6.81
CA THR A 326 2.52 0.48 -6.78
C THR A 326 1.24 1.30 -6.71
N LEU A 327 0.18 0.81 -7.33
CA LEU A 327 -1.18 1.34 -7.20
C LEU A 327 -2.09 0.27 -6.63
N GLU A 328 -2.99 0.66 -5.74
CA GLU A 328 -3.92 -0.24 -5.08
C GLU A 328 -5.37 0.22 -5.12
N VAL A 329 -6.28 -0.64 -5.54
CA VAL A 329 -7.72 -0.36 -5.44
C VAL A 329 -8.38 -1.38 -4.53
N ASP A 330 -9.02 -0.87 -3.48
CA ASP A 330 -9.91 -1.67 -2.63
C ASP A 330 -11.31 -1.59 -3.23
N TYR A 331 -12.07 -2.67 -3.21
CA TYR A 331 -13.51 -2.55 -3.49
C TYR A 331 -14.27 -3.67 -2.81
N LYS A 332 -15.20 -3.27 -1.94
CA LYS A 332 -16.10 -4.18 -1.26
C LYS A 332 -17.50 -3.95 -1.80
N ARG A 333 -17.92 -4.79 -2.74
CA ARG A 333 -19.27 -4.73 -3.34
C ARG A 333 -20.30 -5.48 -2.51
N THR A 334 -21.55 -5.03 -2.62
CA THR A 334 -22.74 -5.84 -2.34
C THR A 334 -23.55 -6.02 -3.64
N GLY A 335 -22.98 -6.70 -4.65
CA GLY A 335 -23.61 -6.87 -5.98
C GLY A 335 -22.75 -7.71 -6.94
N VAL A 336 -23.33 -8.18 -8.07
CA VAL A 336 -22.80 -9.28 -8.91
C VAL A 336 -22.43 -8.86 -10.35
N ASP A 337 -22.42 -7.57 -10.68
CA ASP A 337 -22.13 -7.15 -12.07
C ASP A 337 -20.61 -7.11 -12.34
N PRO A 338 -20.17 -7.23 -13.60
CA PRO A 338 -18.75 -7.14 -13.96
C PRO A 338 -18.17 -5.78 -13.56
N ILE A 339 -16.86 -5.69 -13.36
CA ILE A 339 -16.16 -4.43 -13.09
C ILE A 339 -15.03 -4.31 -14.10
N ASN A 340 -14.89 -3.12 -14.67
CA ASN A 340 -13.79 -2.79 -15.57
C ASN A 340 -12.63 -2.26 -14.73
N LEU A 341 -11.45 -2.88 -14.87
CA LEU A 341 -10.23 -2.30 -14.34
C LEU A 341 -9.65 -1.36 -15.40
N ILE A 342 -9.48 -0.08 -15.03
CA ILE A 342 -9.00 0.95 -15.94
C ILE A 342 -7.68 1.52 -15.43
N ILE A 343 -6.73 1.62 -16.35
CA ILE A 343 -5.48 2.35 -16.17
C ILE A 343 -5.57 3.61 -17.00
N GLY A 344 -5.21 4.75 -16.42
CA GLY A 344 -5.18 6.01 -17.15
C GLY A 344 -4.13 6.97 -16.65
N ARG A 345 -4.07 8.13 -17.31
CA ARG A 345 -3.15 9.20 -16.94
C ARG A 345 -3.78 10.58 -17.03
N ALA A 346 -3.12 11.55 -16.41
CA ALA A 346 -3.33 12.96 -16.72
C ALA A 346 -1.99 13.66 -16.99
N THR A 347 -1.91 14.38 -18.11
CA THR A 347 -0.81 15.33 -18.40
C THR A 347 -1.37 16.74 -18.30
N GLN A 348 -0.89 17.53 -17.33
CA GLN A 348 -1.29 18.93 -17.20
C GLN A 348 -0.44 19.88 -18.04
N VAL A 349 0.78 19.48 -18.40
CA VAL A 349 1.74 20.32 -19.13
C VAL A 349 2.11 19.62 -20.44
N PRO A 350 1.96 20.30 -21.59
CA PRO A 350 2.48 19.82 -22.86
C PRO A 350 4.00 19.55 -22.77
N LEU A 351 4.44 18.40 -23.27
CA LEU A 351 5.84 18.10 -23.49
C LEU A 351 6.43 19.08 -24.51
N ASN A 352 7.69 19.46 -24.31
CA ASN A 352 8.42 20.29 -25.26
C ASN A 352 9.83 19.72 -25.48
N PRO A 353 10.09 19.06 -26.63
CA PRO A 353 9.20 18.90 -27.79
C PRO A 353 8.03 17.92 -27.53
N PRO A 354 6.94 18.01 -28.31
CA PRO A 354 5.87 17.03 -28.32
C PRO A 354 6.35 15.60 -28.51
N GLY A 355 5.82 14.66 -27.74
CA GLY A 355 6.23 13.26 -27.77
C GLY A 355 5.19 12.31 -27.19
N ASP A 356 5.32 11.04 -27.56
CA ASP A 356 4.56 9.96 -26.93
C ASP A 356 5.07 9.73 -25.52
N VAL A 357 4.17 9.33 -24.63
CA VAL A 357 4.53 8.95 -23.28
C VAL A 357 4.23 7.50 -23.02
N PHE A 358 4.95 6.88 -22.08
CA PHE A 358 4.86 5.46 -21.78
C PHE A 358 4.58 5.22 -20.29
N VAL A 359 3.60 4.37 -20.03
CA VAL A 359 3.36 3.75 -18.72
C VAL A 359 3.51 2.26 -18.93
N ILE A 360 4.40 1.65 -18.17
CA ILE A 360 4.53 0.20 -18.05
C ILE A 360 3.79 -0.23 -16.79
N VAL A 361 3.09 -1.35 -16.85
CA VAL A 361 2.47 -2.00 -15.71
C VAL A 361 2.82 -3.48 -15.68
N ASP A 362 2.83 -4.02 -14.47
CA ASP A 362 3.18 -5.41 -14.22
C ASP A 362 2.61 -5.90 -12.87
N ASN A 363 2.77 -7.19 -12.59
CA ASN A 363 2.47 -7.83 -11.31
C ASN A 363 1.08 -7.51 -10.77
N ILE A 364 0.05 -7.62 -11.61
CA ILE A 364 -1.32 -7.39 -11.15
C ILE A 364 -1.72 -8.56 -10.27
N ARG A 365 -2.01 -8.27 -9.01
CA ARG A 365 -2.18 -9.27 -7.97
C ARG A 365 -3.26 -8.90 -6.98
N VAL A 366 -3.86 -9.92 -6.38
CA VAL A 366 -4.81 -9.78 -5.28
C VAL A 366 -4.05 -9.87 -3.97
N LEU A 367 -4.31 -8.94 -3.06
CA LEU A 367 -3.88 -9.01 -1.67
C LEU A 367 -5.03 -9.56 -0.82
N GLN A 368 -4.80 -10.71 -0.22
CA GLN A 368 -5.70 -11.30 0.75
C GLN A 368 -5.14 -11.14 2.16
N VAL A 369 -5.85 -10.40 2.98
CA VAL A 369 -5.57 -10.32 4.42
C VAL A 369 -5.96 -11.64 5.06
N LEU A 370 -4.99 -12.29 5.70
CA LEU A 370 -5.21 -13.56 6.36
C LEU A 370 -5.68 -13.35 7.80
N PRO A 371 -6.59 -14.20 8.30
CA PRO A 371 -6.94 -14.21 9.72
C PRO A 371 -5.69 -14.33 10.61
N TYR A 372 -5.68 -13.71 11.79
CA TYR A 372 -4.58 -13.82 12.74
C TYR A 372 -4.20 -15.28 13.06
N ASP A 373 -5.19 -16.16 13.16
CA ASP A 373 -5.00 -17.60 13.41
C ASP A 373 -4.68 -18.42 12.15
N ALA A 374 -4.59 -17.77 10.97
CA ALA A 374 -4.16 -18.45 9.77
C ALA A 374 -2.72 -18.94 9.97
N PRO A 375 -2.36 -20.13 9.44
CA PRO A 375 -0.96 -20.53 9.43
C PRO A 375 -0.19 -19.42 8.71
N ALA A 376 0.78 -18.81 9.41
CA ALA A 376 1.57 -17.70 8.89
C ALA A 376 1.94 -17.98 7.42
N VAL A 377 1.45 -17.15 6.50
CA VAL A 377 1.92 -17.20 5.13
C VAL A 377 3.30 -16.62 5.16
N ILE A 378 4.26 -17.53 5.02
CA ILE A 378 5.66 -17.16 4.95
C ILE A 378 5.89 -16.69 3.51
N PRO A 379 6.22 -15.40 3.27
CA PRO A 379 6.39 -14.87 1.92
C PRO A 379 7.39 -15.72 1.13
N PHE A 380 7.12 -15.96 -0.16
CA PHE A 380 8.07 -16.64 -1.04
C PHE A 380 9.22 -15.70 -1.39
N GLU A 381 10.29 -15.76 -0.60
CA GLU A 381 11.46 -14.90 -0.74
C GLU A 381 12.74 -15.65 -0.36
N ILE A 382 13.88 -15.21 -0.91
CA ILE A 382 15.21 -15.63 -0.44
C ILE A 382 15.48 -14.92 0.87
N ILE A 383 15.61 -15.69 1.96
CA ILE A 383 15.77 -15.20 3.33
C ILE A 383 17.22 -15.21 3.83
N ASP A 384 18.11 -15.96 3.17
CA ASP A 384 19.53 -15.99 3.54
C ASP A 384 20.41 -16.30 2.32
N ILE A 385 21.54 -15.60 2.23
CA ILE A 385 22.58 -15.83 1.24
C ILE A 385 23.92 -15.87 1.98
N ASN A 386 24.50 -17.06 2.08
CA ASN A 386 25.75 -17.25 2.80
C ASN A 386 26.87 -17.71 1.86
N TYR A 387 27.90 -16.86 1.73
CA TYR A 387 29.11 -17.17 0.99
C TYR A 387 30.11 -17.88 1.90
N THR A 388 30.40 -19.13 1.61
CA THR A 388 31.41 -19.91 2.32
C THR A 388 32.78 -19.73 1.66
N ASN A 389 33.85 -19.91 2.45
CA ASN A 389 35.24 -19.72 2.01
C ASN A 389 35.68 -20.62 0.83
N ASP A 390 34.85 -21.60 0.45
CA ASP A 390 35.11 -22.59 -0.59
C ASP A 390 34.48 -22.23 -1.96
N GLN A 391 34.14 -20.95 -2.18
CA GLN A 391 33.39 -20.49 -3.36
C GLN A 391 32.01 -21.13 -3.49
N MET A 392 31.39 -21.53 -2.38
CA MET A 392 30.03 -22.05 -2.38
C MET A 392 29.08 -21.01 -1.79
N ILE A 393 27.94 -20.83 -2.44
CA ILE A 393 26.85 -19.98 -1.99
C ILE A 393 25.72 -20.89 -1.52
N ASN A 394 25.28 -20.66 -0.30
CA ASN A 394 24.05 -21.26 0.22
C ASN A 394 22.93 -20.23 0.11
N LEU A 395 21.92 -20.55 -0.69
CA LEU A 395 20.69 -19.76 -0.84
C LEU A 395 19.60 -20.47 -0.04
N THR A 396 18.97 -19.75 0.88
CA THR A 396 17.81 -20.26 1.61
C THR A 396 16.61 -19.40 1.30
N TRP A 397 15.49 -20.03 0.95
CA TRP A 397 14.20 -19.37 0.75
C TRP A 397 13.10 -20.04 1.56
N ASN A 398 12.02 -19.31 1.79
CA ASN A 398 10.80 -19.87 2.34
C ASN A 398 10.11 -20.72 1.27
N SER A 399 9.67 -21.93 1.61
CA SER A 399 9.17 -22.90 0.64
C SER A 399 7.97 -23.68 1.17
N VAL A 400 7.30 -24.40 0.26
CA VAL A 400 6.19 -25.30 0.57
C VAL A 400 6.67 -26.75 0.50
N GLU A 401 6.39 -27.56 1.52
CA GLU A 401 6.75 -28.97 1.54
C GLU A 401 6.12 -29.71 0.35
N GLY A 402 6.94 -30.42 -0.42
CA GLY A 402 6.51 -31.18 -1.59
C GLY A 402 6.42 -30.38 -2.90
N ALA A 403 6.63 -29.07 -2.87
CA ALA A 403 6.74 -28.24 -4.09
C ALA A 403 8.13 -28.36 -4.73
N PHE A 404 8.18 -28.20 -6.05
CA PHE A 404 9.42 -28.15 -6.82
C PHE A 404 9.79 -26.70 -7.13
N TYR A 405 11.08 -26.41 -7.09
CA TYR A 405 11.62 -25.09 -7.34
C TYR A 405 12.71 -25.14 -8.40
N ALA A 406 12.79 -24.08 -9.19
CA ALA A 406 13.93 -23.80 -10.06
C ALA A 406 14.75 -22.64 -9.50
N LEU A 407 16.07 -22.75 -9.59
CA LEU A 407 17.03 -21.70 -9.29
C LEU A 407 17.66 -21.25 -10.59
N ASP A 408 17.58 -19.96 -10.88
CA ASP A 408 18.30 -19.34 -12.00
C ASP A 408 19.36 -18.37 -11.47
N SER A 409 20.42 -18.17 -12.24
CA SER A 409 21.46 -17.18 -11.97
C SER A 409 21.68 -16.25 -13.14
N SER A 410 22.13 -15.03 -12.84
CA SER A 410 22.43 -14.02 -13.87
C SER A 410 23.64 -13.19 -13.48
N ALA A 411 24.45 -12.79 -14.45
CA ALA A 411 25.54 -11.83 -14.24
C ALA A 411 25.08 -10.37 -14.45
N ASP A 412 23.93 -10.16 -15.10
CA ASP A 412 23.49 -8.86 -15.59
C ASP A 412 22.01 -8.53 -15.29
N LEU A 413 21.31 -9.40 -14.55
CA LEU A 413 19.85 -9.38 -14.29
C LEU A 413 18.96 -9.51 -15.53
N LYS A 414 19.55 -9.73 -16.71
CA LYS A 414 18.85 -9.79 -18.00
C LYS A 414 18.83 -11.21 -18.54
N ASN A 415 20.00 -11.81 -18.65
CA ASN A 415 20.18 -13.16 -19.13
C ASN A 415 20.21 -14.08 -17.91
N TRP A 416 19.18 -14.92 -17.79
CA TRP A 416 19.04 -15.89 -16.71
C TRP A 416 19.40 -17.27 -17.22
N GLU A 417 20.39 -17.87 -16.58
CA GLU A 417 20.79 -19.26 -16.82
C GLU A 417 20.23 -20.13 -15.70
N GLU A 418 19.54 -21.20 -16.08
CA GLU A 418 19.04 -22.20 -15.14
C GLU A 418 20.22 -22.90 -14.46
N VAL A 419 20.21 -22.92 -13.13
CA VAL A 419 21.17 -23.63 -12.30
C VAL A 419 20.68 -25.04 -12.02
N ASP A 420 19.41 -25.18 -11.62
CA ASP A 420 18.72 -26.43 -11.33
C ASP A 420 17.21 -26.18 -11.35
N ASP A 421 16.42 -27.06 -11.96
CA ASP A 421 14.95 -27.00 -12.05
C ASP A 421 14.24 -28.12 -11.25
N SER A 422 15.00 -28.89 -10.47
CA SER A 422 14.53 -30.13 -9.84
C SER A 422 14.55 -30.09 -8.31
N ILE A 423 14.58 -28.90 -7.72
CA ILE A 423 14.77 -28.71 -6.28
C ILE A 423 13.47 -29.01 -5.54
N LEU A 424 13.34 -30.22 -5.00
CA LEU A 424 12.23 -30.61 -4.14
C LEU A 424 12.38 -30.00 -2.74
N SER A 425 11.35 -29.30 -2.28
CA SER A 425 11.28 -28.81 -0.90
C SER A 425 10.82 -29.91 0.06
N GLU A 426 11.54 -30.07 1.17
CA GLU A 426 11.20 -31.00 2.26
C GLU A 426 10.51 -30.30 3.44
N GLY A 427 10.15 -29.02 3.34
CA GLY A 427 9.57 -28.30 4.47
C GLY A 427 9.23 -26.85 4.17
N LYS A 428 9.20 -26.05 5.24
CA LYS A 428 8.89 -24.60 5.18
C LYS A 428 10.05 -23.74 4.66
N ARG A 429 11.23 -24.33 4.52
CA ARG A 429 12.46 -23.68 4.06
C ARG A 429 13.26 -24.67 3.23
N THR A 430 13.78 -24.18 2.13
CA THR A 430 14.69 -24.94 1.27
C THR A 430 16.01 -24.20 1.23
N THR A 431 17.10 -24.95 1.40
CA THR A 431 18.46 -24.44 1.22
C THR A 431 19.09 -25.16 0.04
N PHE A 432 19.57 -24.41 -0.94
CA PHE A 432 20.34 -24.92 -2.05
C PHE A 432 21.78 -24.42 -1.99
N THR A 433 22.72 -25.31 -2.28
CA THR A 433 24.14 -24.99 -2.28
C THR A 433 24.63 -25.00 -3.72
N ASN A 434 24.97 -23.82 -4.24
CA ASN A 434 25.55 -23.65 -5.56
C ASN A 434 27.04 -23.28 -5.45
N LYS A 435 27.80 -23.59 -6.50
CA LYS A 435 29.15 -23.04 -6.65
C LYS A 435 29.05 -21.64 -7.26
N ALA A 436 29.68 -20.67 -6.62
CA ALA A 436 29.84 -19.35 -7.20
C ALA A 436 30.83 -19.44 -8.37
N GLU A 437 30.35 -19.20 -9.58
CA GLU A 437 31.24 -19.02 -10.73
C GLU A 437 32.04 -17.70 -10.59
N ASN A 438 33.18 -17.61 -11.29
CA ASN A 438 34.07 -16.44 -11.23
C ASN A 438 33.48 -15.24 -12.01
N ALA A 439 32.38 -14.68 -11.51
CA ALA A 439 31.82 -13.41 -11.93
C ALA A 439 32.05 -12.35 -10.84
N ASP A 440 32.31 -11.11 -11.24
CA ASP A 440 32.49 -9.98 -10.31
C ASP A 440 31.21 -9.69 -9.51
N SER A 441 30.04 -10.09 -10.04
CA SER A 441 28.73 -10.03 -9.38
C SER A 441 27.82 -11.11 -9.97
N LEU A 442 27.02 -11.76 -9.12
CA LEU A 442 26.07 -12.79 -9.52
C LEU A 442 24.75 -12.58 -8.78
N TYR A 443 23.64 -12.67 -9.53
CA TYR A 443 22.28 -12.53 -9.05
C TYR A 443 21.58 -13.88 -9.11
N TYR A 444 20.62 -14.10 -8.22
CA TYR A 444 19.84 -15.33 -8.13
C TYR A 444 18.35 -15.00 -8.04
N ARG A 445 17.53 -15.86 -8.65
CA ARG A 445 16.08 -15.88 -8.44
C ARG A 445 15.61 -17.32 -8.26
N VAL A 446 14.58 -17.51 -7.45
CA VAL A 446 13.94 -18.80 -7.25
C VAL A 446 12.54 -18.72 -7.82
N ARG A 447 12.12 -19.75 -8.57
CA ARG A 447 10.77 -19.90 -9.12
C ARG A 447 10.12 -21.14 -8.53
N GLU A 448 8.87 -21.05 -8.13
CA GLU A 448 8.07 -22.24 -7.83
C GLU A 448 7.53 -22.84 -9.14
N LEU A 449 7.65 -24.15 -9.31
CA LEU A 449 7.18 -24.84 -10.51
C LEU A 449 5.78 -25.41 -10.27
N THR A 450 4.80 -24.92 -11.04
CA THR A 450 3.41 -25.39 -10.99
C THR A 450 3.23 -26.64 -11.85
N GLY A 451 3.48 -27.81 -11.26
CA GLY A 451 3.27 -29.11 -11.90
C GLY A 451 4.33 -30.13 -11.49
N LEU A 452 3.96 -31.40 -11.37
CA LEU A 452 4.97 -32.47 -11.32
C LEU A 452 5.67 -32.54 -12.68
N PRO A 453 7.01 -32.67 -12.73
CA PRO A 453 7.73 -32.90 -13.97
C PRO A 453 7.27 -34.17 -14.72
#